data_AF-A0A3C0B6K4-F1
#
_entry.id   AF-A0A3C0B6K4-F1
#
_cell.length_a   1.000
_cell.length_b   1.000
_cell.length_c   1.000
_cell.angle_alpha   90.00
_cell.angle_beta   90.00
_cell.angle_gamma   90.00
#
_symmetry.space_group_name_H-M   'P 1'
#
loop_
_entity.id
_entity.type
_entity.pdbx_description
1 polymer ?
#
loop_
_entity_poly.entity_id
_entity_poly.type
_entity_poly.pdbx_seq_one_letter_code
_entity_poly.pdbx_strand_id
1 'polypeptide(L)'
;NGFIEVYGDPLGLKATWESLVNFKDHAATKRATIISENAQWFEDNSPVNPKFKKAEVKGVSAKVITAAQLGGDCYPSTPIGINLPNADWIRKEHGSKSVTIENITYAYDQASLGNGMLEEFAANDQEIALAREYGSLASNLHTDLHECLGHGSGQLLPGTRGDELKNYGSPLEEARADLFALYYIGDPKMISLGLFDDEKVYMAEYNSYIRNGLITQLTRIEPGKNIEQAHMRNRQLIASWAYEQGKADNVIEKFSRDGKSYVKINDY
;
A
#
# COMPACT_ATOMS: atom_id res chain seq x y z
N ASN A 1 18.04 8.77 9.43
CA ASN A 1 18.45 9.43 10.68
C ASN A 1 18.49 10.92 10.41
N GLY A 2 17.45 11.60 10.86
CA GLY A 2 17.24 13.03 10.61
C GLY A 2 15.79 13.40 10.86
N PHE A 3 15.44 14.64 10.55
CA PHE A 3 14.05 15.10 10.52
C PHE A 3 13.49 14.83 9.13
N ILE A 4 12.58 13.86 8.99
CA ILE A 4 12.19 13.31 7.68
C ILE A 4 10.75 13.64 7.33
N GLU A 5 9.79 13.10 8.09
CA GLU A 5 8.37 13.17 7.74
C GLU A 5 7.65 14.32 8.43
N VAL A 6 6.73 14.98 7.71
CA VAL A 6 6.01 16.18 8.19
C VAL A 6 4.59 15.89 8.67
N TYR A 7 4.20 14.60 8.79
CA TYR A 7 2.84 14.19 9.17
C TYR A 7 2.40 14.73 10.54
N GLY A 8 3.35 14.91 11.46
CA GLY A 8 3.08 15.43 12.80
C GLY A 8 2.82 16.94 12.86
N ASP A 9 3.15 17.69 11.80
CA ASP A 9 2.87 19.12 11.72
C ASP A 9 1.53 19.36 10.99
N PRO A 10 0.54 20.01 11.62
CA PRO A 10 -0.74 20.34 10.96
C PRO A 10 -0.58 21.24 9.73
N LEU A 11 0.56 21.94 9.58
CA LEU A 11 0.89 22.72 8.39
C LEU A 11 1.78 21.96 7.39
N GLY A 12 2.29 20.77 7.74
CA GLY A 12 3.16 19.97 6.88
C GLY A 12 4.54 20.59 6.61
N LEU A 13 5.08 21.40 7.54
CA LEU A 13 6.34 22.13 7.33
C LEU A 13 7.50 21.59 8.18
N LYS A 14 7.23 21.10 9.39
CA LYS A 14 8.26 20.67 10.36
C LYS A 14 8.26 19.15 10.40
N ALA A 15 9.44 18.58 10.28
CA ALA A 15 9.60 17.13 10.24
C ALA A 15 9.93 16.56 11.63
N THR A 16 9.39 15.37 11.92
CA THR A 16 9.71 14.59 13.11
C THR A 16 11.05 13.89 12.94
N TRP A 17 11.78 13.67 14.05
CA TRP A 17 13.04 12.93 14.01
C TRP A 17 12.76 11.42 13.93
N GLU A 18 13.44 10.75 13.01
CA GLU A 18 13.38 9.30 12.86
C GLU A 18 14.72 8.68 12.45
N SER A 19 14.87 7.39 12.75
CA SER A 19 16.05 6.61 12.38
C SER A 19 15.71 5.13 12.17
N LEU A 20 16.23 4.59 11.07
CA LEU A 20 16.21 3.17 10.74
C LEU A 20 17.63 2.72 10.36
N VAL A 21 18.17 1.74 11.07
CA VAL A 21 19.39 1.02 10.66
C VAL A 21 18.97 -0.26 9.97
N ASN A 22 19.51 -0.52 8.78
CA ASN A 22 19.13 -1.67 7.97
C ASN A 22 20.29 -2.22 7.13
N PHE A 23 20.11 -3.44 6.66
CA PHE A 23 20.94 -4.05 5.61
C PHE A 23 20.04 -4.65 4.52
N LYS A 24 20.61 -4.90 3.34
CA LYS A 24 19.87 -5.37 2.17
C LYS A 24 19.50 -6.85 2.33
N ASP A 25 18.24 -7.19 2.08
CA ASP A 25 17.85 -8.57 1.82
C ASP A 25 18.09 -8.89 0.33
N HIS A 26 19.07 -9.74 0.05
CA HIS A 26 19.44 -10.06 -1.33
C HIS A 26 18.43 -10.96 -2.05
N ALA A 27 17.75 -11.85 -1.32
CA ALA A 27 16.80 -12.78 -1.91
C ALA A 27 15.52 -12.03 -2.26
N ALA A 28 14.98 -11.29 -1.30
CA ALA A 28 13.75 -10.53 -1.47
C ALA A 28 13.91 -9.31 -2.37
N THR A 29 15.11 -8.70 -2.46
CA THR A 29 15.32 -7.61 -3.43
C THR A 29 15.07 -8.06 -4.87
N LYS A 30 15.16 -9.35 -5.21
CA LYS A 30 14.91 -9.82 -6.58
C LYS A 30 13.52 -9.42 -7.09
N ARG A 31 12.46 -9.56 -6.29
CA ARG A 31 11.09 -9.15 -6.69
C ARG A 31 10.99 -7.64 -6.89
N ALA A 32 11.54 -6.85 -5.97
CA ALA A 32 11.55 -5.39 -6.06
C ALA A 32 12.33 -4.88 -7.28
N THR A 33 13.44 -5.55 -7.63
CA THR A 33 14.21 -5.29 -8.84
C THR A 33 13.40 -5.57 -10.10
N ILE A 34 12.75 -6.73 -10.20
CA ILE A 34 11.88 -7.06 -11.33
C ILE A 34 10.80 -5.99 -11.53
N ILE A 35 10.15 -5.55 -10.45
CA ILE A 35 9.13 -4.50 -10.49
C ILE A 35 9.72 -3.19 -11.02
N SER A 36 10.87 -2.76 -10.47
CA SER A 36 11.50 -1.49 -10.86
C SER A 36 12.07 -1.49 -12.28
N GLU A 37 12.61 -2.61 -12.76
CA GLU A 37 13.08 -2.75 -14.15
C GLU A 37 11.93 -2.64 -15.16
N ASN A 38 10.69 -2.91 -14.74
CA ASN A 38 9.49 -2.80 -15.56
C ASN A 38 8.71 -1.49 -15.32
N ALA A 39 9.27 -0.52 -14.58
CA ALA A 39 8.57 0.72 -14.20
C ALA A 39 7.94 1.46 -15.40
N GLN A 40 8.64 1.55 -16.53
CA GLN A 40 8.11 2.20 -17.73
C GLN A 40 6.87 1.49 -18.28
N TRP A 41 6.85 0.14 -18.24
CA TRP A 41 5.70 -0.63 -18.69
C TRP A 41 4.47 -0.30 -17.83
N PHE A 42 4.63 -0.22 -16.51
CA PHE A 42 3.53 0.14 -15.60
C PHE A 42 3.10 1.60 -15.78
N GLU A 43 3.99 2.52 -16.14
CA GLU A 43 3.60 3.89 -16.45
C GLU A 43 2.79 3.97 -17.75
N ASP A 44 3.28 3.32 -18.81
CA ASP A 44 2.68 3.33 -20.14
C ASP A 44 1.28 2.68 -20.15
N ASN A 45 1.10 1.61 -19.38
CA ASN A 45 -0.15 0.85 -19.30
C ASN A 45 -1.11 1.34 -18.20
N SER A 46 -0.77 2.44 -17.51
CA SER A 46 -1.61 2.98 -16.44
C SER A 46 -2.98 3.41 -16.97
N PRO A 47 -4.08 3.21 -16.21
CA PRO A 47 -5.42 3.62 -16.63
C PRO A 47 -5.63 5.14 -16.59
N VAL A 48 -4.67 5.90 -16.05
CA VAL A 48 -4.78 7.36 -15.94
C VAL A 48 -4.71 8.04 -17.31
N ASN A 49 -5.21 9.29 -17.37
CA ASN A 49 -5.14 10.08 -18.59
C ASN A 49 -3.67 10.25 -19.06
N PRO A 50 -3.36 10.06 -20.37
CA PRO A 50 -1.99 10.14 -20.89
C PRO A 50 -1.23 11.42 -20.53
N LYS A 51 -1.92 12.57 -20.36
CA LYS A 51 -1.27 13.83 -19.97
C LYS A 51 -0.63 13.81 -18.58
N PHE A 52 -1.02 12.86 -17.74
CA PHE A 52 -0.46 12.66 -16.40
C PHE A 52 0.60 11.56 -16.37
N LYS A 53 0.85 10.84 -17.47
CA LYS A 53 1.89 9.81 -17.55
C LYS A 53 3.26 10.45 -17.82
N LYS A 54 4.33 9.90 -17.24
CA LYS A 54 5.71 10.26 -17.56
C LYS A 54 6.12 9.61 -18.88
N ALA A 55 6.74 10.40 -19.76
CA ALA A 55 7.30 9.87 -21.01
C ALA A 55 8.53 8.96 -20.76
N GLU A 56 9.27 9.21 -19.67
CA GLU A 56 10.41 8.41 -19.25
C GLU A 56 10.42 8.34 -17.72
N VAL A 57 10.32 7.14 -17.17
CA VAL A 57 10.45 6.87 -15.73
C VAL A 57 11.93 6.73 -15.41
N LYS A 58 12.43 7.56 -14.49
CA LYS A 58 13.83 7.58 -14.08
C LYS A 58 14.01 7.05 -12.67
N GLY A 59 14.99 6.16 -12.50
CA GLY A 59 15.80 6.08 -11.28
C GLY A 59 15.05 5.77 -9.98
N VAL A 60 14.17 4.75 -9.98
CA VAL A 60 13.73 4.14 -8.72
C VAL A 60 14.69 3.01 -8.37
N SER A 61 15.52 3.21 -7.35
CA SER A 61 16.26 2.09 -6.76
C SER A 61 15.40 1.43 -5.69
N ALA A 62 14.70 0.36 -6.07
CA ALA A 62 13.98 -0.48 -5.14
C ALA A 62 14.88 -1.54 -4.51
N LYS A 63 14.72 -1.74 -3.20
CA LYS A 63 15.35 -2.87 -2.50
C LYS A 63 14.50 -3.32 -1.33
N VAL A 64 14.59 -4.59 -1.00
CA VAL A 64 14.07 -5.09 0.26
C VAL A 64 15.17 -5.02 1.30
N ILE A 65 14.81 -4.62 2.52
CA ILE A 65 15.74 -4.44 3.63
C ILE A 65 15.28 -5.19 4.86
N THR A 66 16.26 -5.57 5.68
CA THR A 66 16.06 -6.08 7.03
C THR A 66 16.37 -4.96 8.01
N ALA A 67 15.37 -4.55 8.80
CA ALA A 67 15.55 -3.59 9.89
C ALA A 67 16.37 -4.22 11.02
N ALA A 68 17.46 -3.55 11.41
CA ALA A 68 18.30 -3.92 12.54
C ALA A 68 17.96 -3.12 13.80
N GLN A 69 17.60 -1.83 13.65
CA GLN A 69 17.22 -0.96 14.76
C GLN A 69 16.25 0.13 14.29
N LEU A 70 15.22 0.38 15.11
CA LEU A 70 14.24 1.45 14.94
C LEU A 70 14.47 2.54 16.00
N GLY A 71 14.19 3.80 15.67
CA GLY A 71 14.24 4.92 16.61
C GLY A 71 13.47 6.14 16.11
N GLY A 72 13.04 6.97 17.06
CA GLY A 72 12.27 8.18 16.76
C GLY A 72 10.88 7.83 16.28
N ASP A 73 10.41 8.52 15.25
CA ASP A 73 9.06 8.32 14.70
C ASP A 73 8.85 6.95 14.03
N CYS A 74 9.92 6.17 13.84
CA CYS A 74 9.83 4.75 13.46
C CYS A 74 9.66 3.79 14.66
N TYR A 75 9.53 4.26 15.91
CA TYR A 75 9.46 3.40 17.11
C TYR A 75 8.46 3.91 18.17
N PRO A 76 7.66 3.02 18.81
CA PRO A 76 7.58 1.58 18.58
C PRO A 76 6.70 1.21 17.38
N SER A 77 5.96 2.18 16.84
CA SER A 77 5.16 2.00 15.61
C SER A 77 6.05 2.34 14.42
N THR A 78 6.31 1.37 13.54
CA THR A 78 7.21 1.52 12.40
C THR A 78 6.43 1.44 11.08
N PRO A 79 6.90 2.12 10.01
CA PRO A 79 6.44 1.82 8.68
C PRO A 79 6.88 0.43 8.22
N ILE A 80 6.24 -0.09 7.17
CA ILE A 80 6.63 -1.32 6.46
C ILE A 80 7.33 -1.02 5.13
N GLY A 81 7.28 0.22 4.66
CA GLY A 81 7.93 0.72 3.46
C GLY A 81 8.34 2.18 3.64
N ILE A 82 9.37 2.61 2.91
CA ILE A 82 9.89 3.99 2.96
C ILE A 82 10.35 4.40 1.56
N ASN A 83 9.90 5.57 1.09
CA ASN A 83 10.35 6.19 -0.17
C ASN A 83 10.96 7.58 0.07
N LEU A 84 12.27 7.72 -0.14
CA LEU A 84 13.01 8.95 0.16
C LEU A 84 13.99 9.35 -0.95
N PRO A 85 14.33 10.65 -1.06
CA PRO A 85 13.96 11.76 -0.17
C PRO A 85 12.61 12.41 -0.51
N ASN A 86 12.06 13.20 0.43
CA ASN A 86 10.80 13.94 0.27
C ASN A 86 10.86 15.15 -0.70
N ALA A 87 12.07 15.60 -1.09
CA ALA A 87 12.21 16.75 -1.97
C ALA A 87 11.97 16.37 -3.45
N ASP A 88 10.87 16.85 -4.02
CA ASP A 88 10.44 16.49 -5.39
C ASP A 88 11.48 16.78 -6.47
N TRP A 89 12.20 17.90 -6.37
CA TRP A 89 13.24 18.25 -7.33
C TRP A 89 14.40 17.25 -7.31
N ILE A 90 14.78 16.75 -6.12
CA ILE A 90 15.83 15.72 -5.99
C ILE A 90 15.34 14.41 -6.61
N ARG A 91 14.10 14.00 -6.31
CA ARG A 91 13.52 12.78 -6.89
C ARG A 91 13.50 12.85 -8.42
N LYS A 92 13.16 14.02 -8.98
CA LYS A 92 13.11 14.26 -10.42
C LYS A 92 14.48 14.25 -11.08
N GLU A 93 15.49 14.86 -10.48
CA GLU A 93 16.82 15.04 -11.08
C GLU A 93 17.80 13.90 -10.78
N HIS A 94 17.68 13.28 -9.61
CA HIS A 94 18.63 12.30 -9.08
C HIS A 94 18.01 10.95 -8.75
N GLY A 95 16.69 10.82 -8.80
CA GLY A 95 15.97 9.60 -8.44
C GLY A 95 15.66 9.48 -6.94
N SER A 96 15.07 8.36 -6.55
CA SER A 96 14.73 8.07 -5.15
C SER A 96 15.11 6.63 -4.77
N LYS A 97 15.10 6.36 -3.47
CA LYS A 97 15.23 5.02 -2.90
C LYS A 97 13.90 4.63 -2.29
N SER A 98 13.39 3.53 -2.78
CA SER A 98 12.19 2.90 -2.25
C SER A 98 12.59 1.59 -1.58
N VAL A 99 12.12 1.38 -0.35
CA VAL A 99 12.48 0.19 0.43
C VAL A 99 11.28 -0.44 1.09
N THR A 100 11.23 -1.77 1.06
CA THR A 100 10.28 -2.58 1.84
C THR A 100 11.01 -3.23 3.02
N ILE A 101 10.43 -3.19 4.22
CA ILE A 101 11.02 -3.69 5.46
C ILE A 101 10.46 -5.07 5.80
N GLU A 102 11.01 -6.10 5.15
CA GLU A 102 10.39 -7.43 5.12
C GLU A 102 10.39 -8.16 6.48
N ASN A 103 11.41 -7.97 7.31
CA ASN A 103 11.40 -8.62 8.64
C ASN A 103 10.33 -8.03 9.58
N ILE A 104 9.88 -6.79 9.32
CA ILE A 104 8.74 -6.19 10.03
C ILE A 104 7.42 -6.73 9.47
N THR A 105 7.24 -6.81 8.14
CA THR A 105 6.04 -7.41 7.55
C THR A 105 5.90 -8.87 7.96
N TYR A 106 7.00 -9.64 7.91
CA TYR A 106 7.06 -11.00 8.41
C TYR A 106 6.67 -11.09 9.90
N ALA A 107 7.18 -10.18 10.75
CA ALA A 107 6.81 -10.18 12.17
C ALA A 107 5.31 -9.91 12.39
N TYR A 108 4.72 -8.99 11.62
CA TYR A 108 3.27 -8.75 11.65
C TYR A 108 2.49 -9.99 11.23
N ASP A 109 2.89 -10.62 10.12
CA ASP A 109 2.26 -11.84 9.63
C ASP A 109 2.31 -12.94 10.68
N GLN A 110 3.50 -13.24 11.22
CA GLN A 110 3.67 -14.28 12.24
C GLN A 110 2.88 -13.98 13.54
N ALA A 111 2.85 -12.73 13.98
CA ALA A 111 2.07 -12.34 15.16
C ALA A 111 0.56 -12.42 14.94
N SER A 112 0.10 -12.37 13.69
CA SER A 112 -1.32 -12.50 13.34
C SER A 112 -1.79 -13.96 13.27
N LEU A 113 -0.88 -14.92 13.08
CA LEU A 113 -1.22 -16.32 12.92
C LEU A 113 -1.92 -16.89 14.17
N GLY A 114 -3.14 -17.42 13.98
CA GLY A 114 -3.89 -18.10 15.02
C GLY A 114 -4.48 -17.20 16.12
N ASN A 115 -4.48 -15.86 15.92
CA ASN A 115 -5.05 -14.93 16.90
C ASN A 115 -6.59 -14.83 16.87
N GLY A 116 -7.25 -15.47 15.89
CA GLY A 116 -8.70 -15.52 15.75
C GLY A 116 -9.32 -14.36 14.96
N MET A 117 -8.57 -13.31 14.63
CA MET A 117 -9.10 -12.15 13.91
C MET A 117 -9.53 -12.50 12.48
N LEU A 118 -8.73 -13.30 11.78
CA LEU A 118 -9.05 -13.74 10.43
C LEU A 118 -10.33 -14.59 10.44
N GLU A 119 -10.41 -15.54 11.36
CA GLU A 119 -11.54 -16.46 11.51
C GLU A 119 -12.84 -15.75 11.92
N GLU A 120 -12.73 -14.70 12.74
CA GLU A 120 -13.89 -13.92 13.20
C GLU A 120 -14.48 -13.01 12.11
N PHE A 121 -13.63 -12.42 11.26
CA PHE A 121 -14.04 -11.36 10.33
C PHE A 121 -14.00 -11.73 8.84
N ALA A 122 -13.42 -12.87 8.45
CA ALA A 122 -13.56 -13.39 7.09
C ALA A 122 -15.01 -13.80 6.79
N ALA A 123 -15.46 -13.63 5.56
CA ALA A 123 -16.82 -14.00 5.15
C ALA A 123 -17.06 -15.52 5.23
N ASN A 124 -16.04 -16.32 4.88
CA ASN A 124 -16.13 -17.77 4.76
C ASN A 124 -14.75 -18.45 4.83
N ASP A 125 -14.76 -19.79 4.92
CA ASP A 125 -13.55 -20.61 5.03
C ASP A 125 -12.63 -20.52 3.80
N GLN A 126 -13.18 -20.22 2.62
CA GLN A 126 -12.38 -20.04 1.41
C GLN A 126 -11.52 -18.79 1.50
N GLU A 127 -12.05 -17.67 1.98
CA GLU A 127 -11.27 -16.45 2.23
C GLU A 127 -10.17 -16.67 3.27
N ILE A 128 -10.46 -17.43 4.33
CA ILE A 128 -9.47 -17.81 5.36
C ILE A 128 -8.34 -18.62 4.74
N ALA A 129 -8.67 -19.61 3.90
CA ALA A 129 -7.67 -20.43 3.21
C ALA A 129 -6.77 -19.59 2.30
N LEU A 130 -7.36 -18.71 1.48
CA LEU A 130 -6.63 -17.79 0.61
C LEU A 130 -5.67 -16.88 1.39
N ALA A 131 -6.14 -16.29 2.49
CA ALA A 131 -5.33 -15.40 3.32
C ALA A 131 -4.15 -16.15 3.95
N ARG A 132 -4.33 -17.39 4.40
CA ARG A 132 -3.26 -18.22 4.98
C ARG A 132 -2.24 -18.67 3.94
N GLU A 133 -2.68 -19.01 2.74
CA GLU A 133 -1.81 -19.52 1.69
C GLU A 133 -1.04 -18.39 0.97
N TYR A 134 -1.71 -17.29 0.65
CA TYR A 134 -1.16 -16.26 -0.23
C TYR A 134 -0.99 -14.89 0.42
N GLY A 135 -1.59 -14.64 1.59
CA GLY A 135 -1.69 -13.29 2.16
C GLY A 135 -0.35 -12.59 2.40
N SER A 136 0.67 -13.31 2.86
CA SER A 136 2.00 -12.73 3.10
C SER A 136 2.68 -12.30 1.79
N LEU A 137 2.62 -13.14 0.75
CA LEU A 137 3.16 -12.81 -0.56
C LEU A 137 2.40 -11.63 -1.18
N ALA A 138 1.08 -11.67 -1.10
CA ALA A 138 0.19 -10.65 -1.64
C ALA A 138 0.46 -9.27 -1.02
N SER A 139 0.53 -9.21 0.32
CA SER A 139 0.85 -8.00 1.09
C SER A 139 2.23 -7.42 0.75
N ASN A 140 3.24 -8.28 0.63
CA ASN A 140 4.58 -7.85 0.24
C ASN A 140 4.63 -7.31 -1.20
N LEU A 141 3.93 -7.94 -2.15
CA LEU A 141 3.85 -7.46 -3.53
C LEU A 141 3.06 -6.16 -3.66
N HIS A 142 1.95 -6.02 -2.93
CA HIS A 142 1.21 -4.76 -2.83
C HIS A 142 2.12 -3.65 -2.31
N THR A 143 2.84 -3.91 -1.21
CA THR A 143 3.78 -2.94 -0.63
C THR A 143 4.91 -2.59 -1.61
N ASP A 144 5.51 -3.57 -2.28
CA ASP A 144 6.54 -3.33 -3.27
C ASP A 144 6.02 -2.47 -4.43
N LEU A 145 4.81 -2.73 -4.95
CA LEU A 145 4.19 -1.91 -6.00
C LEU A 145 3.92 -0.48 -5.52
N HIS A 146 3.33 -0.33 -4.33
CA HIS A 146 3.00 0.96 -3.70
C HIS A 146 4.27 1.81 -3.55
N GLU A 147 5.29 1.25 -2.90
CA GLU A 147 6.49 1.96 -2.51
C GLU A 147 7.38 2.22 -3.70
N CYS A 148 7.60 1.22 -4.55
CA CYS A 148 8.56 1.31 -5.64
C CYS A 148 8.02 2.17 -6.78
N LEU A 149 6.75 1.96 -7.15
CA LEU A 149 6.19 2.55 -8.36
C LEU A 149 4.99 3.45 -8.09
N GLY A 150 4.16 3.15 -7.08
CA GLY A 150 2.97 3.93 -6.73
C GLY A 150 3.31 5.40 -6.53
N HIS A 151 4.16 5.72 -5.54
CA HIS A 151 4.63 7.09 -5.31
C HIS A 151 5.48 7.68 -6.44
N GLY A 152 6.13 6.83 -7.24
CA GLY A 152 7.01 7.24 -8.34
C GLY A 152 6.29 7.53 -9.66
N SER A 153 5.05 7.07 -9.81
CA SER A 153 4.29 7.12 -11.07
C SER A 153 3.54 8.45 -11.24
N GLY A 154 3.35 8.82 -12.51
CA GLY A 154 2.59 10.01 -12.89
C GLY A 154 3.32 11.35 -12.66
N GLN A 155 2.79 12.40 -13.28
CA GLN A 155 3.33 13.76 -13.19
C GLN A 155 2.22 14.81 -13.06
N LEU A 156 2.57 15.92 -12.40
CA LEU A 156 1.73 17.11 -12.31
C LEU A 156 1.76 17.90 -13.62
N LEU A 157 0.69 18.64 -13.89
CA LEU A 157 0.64 19.55 -15.02
C LEU A 157 1.57 20.76 -14.80
N PRO A 158 2.12 21.36 -15.86
CA PRO A 158 2.90 22.60 -15.74
C PRO A 158 2.11 23.68 -15.00
N GLY A 159 2.75 24.30 -13.99
CA GLY A 159 2.14 25.37 -13.19
C GLY A 159 1.42 24.88 -11.92
N THR A 160 1.28 23.58 -11.71
CA THR A 160 0.82 23.01 -10.44
C THR A 160 1.96 22.99 -9.43
N ARG A 161 1.71 23.45 -8.21
CA ARG A 161 2.70 23.53 -7.13
C ARG A 161 2.88 22.20 -6.39
N GLY A 162 1.81 21.41 -6.27
CA GLY A 162 1.78 20.14 -5.55
C GLY A 162 1.26 20.24 -4.12
N ASP A 163 1.08 21.44 -3.57
CA ASP A 163 0.60 21.69 -2.20
C ASP A 163 -0.87 22.14 -2.13
N GLU A 164 -1.58 22.17 -3.26
CA GLU A 164 -2.94 22.70 -3.35
C GLU A 164 -3.97 21.90 -2.52
N LEU A 165 -3.71 20.60 -2.32
CA LEU A 165 -4.59 19.69 -1.59
C LEU A 165 -4.55 19.91 -0.07
N LYS A 166 -3.57 20.66 0.45
CA LYS A 166 -3.41 20.97 1.89
C LYS A 166 -3.53 19.69 2.72
N ASN A 167 -4.40 19.68 3.73
CA ASN A 167 -4.61 18.58 4.68
C ASN A 167 -5.21 17.32 4.03
N TYR A 168 -5.59 17.37 2.75
CA TYR A 168 -6.01 16.19 1.97
C TYR A 168 -4.87 15.61 1.12
N GLY A 169 -3.71 16.28 1.05
CA GLY A 169 -2.57 15.86 0.25
C GLY A 169 -2.10 14.45 0.61
N SER A 170 -1.71 14.23 1.88
CA SER A 170 -1.20 12.92 2.30
C SER A 170 -2.22 11.78 2.13
N PRO A 171 -3.48 11.87 2.60
CA PRO A 171 -4.45 10.80 2.38
C PRO A 171 -4.70 10.48 0.89
N LEU A 172 -4.67 11.49 0.00
CA LEU A 172 -4.91 11.28 -1.43
C LEU A 172 -3.68 10.75 -2.17
N GLU A 173 -2.48 11.18 -1.78
CA GLU A 173 -1.23 10.63 -2.34
C GLU A 173 -1.06 9.16 -1.97
N GLU A 174 -1.37 8.81 -0.72
CA GLU A 174 -1.40 7.42 -0.28
C GLU A 174 -2.47 6.60 -1.01
N ALA A 175 -3.69 7.16 -1.18
CA ALA A 175 -4.74 6.49 -1.94
C ALA A 175 -4.32 6.24 -3.40
N ARG A 176 -3.58 7.19 -4.00
CA ARG A 176 -3.07 7.05 -5.36
C ARG A 176 -2.07 5.90 -5.47
N ALA A 177 -1.14 5.80 -4.51
CA ALA A 177 -0.15 4.73 -4.49
C ALA A 177 -0.77 3.35 -4.21
N ASP A 178 -1.72 3.25 -3.27
CA ASP A 178 -2.49 2.02 -3.02
C ASP A 178 -3.31 1.60 -4.25
N LEU A 179 -4.00 2.54 -4.92
CA LEU A 179 -4.74 2.23 -6.15
C LEU A 179 -3.84 1.74 -7.28
N PHE A 180 -2.62 2.29 -7.40
CA PHE A 180 -1.64 1.78 -8.34
C PHE A 180 -1.28 0.32 -8.04
N ALA A 181 -1.00 0.02 -6.77
CA ALA A 181 -0.64 -1.33 -6.33
C ALA A 181 -1.78 -2.32 -6.50
N LEU A 182 -2.99 -1.95 -6.05
CA LEU A 182 -4.20 -2.76 -6.19
C LEU A 182 -4.53 -3.00 -7.66
N TYR A 183 -4.45 -1.99 -8.53
CA TYR A 183 -4.72 -2.19 -9.95
C TYR A 183 -3.75 -3.19 -10.59
N TYR A 184 -2.45 -3.07 -10.30
CA TYR A 184 -1.43 -3.88 -10.96
C TYR A 184 -1.19 -5.25 -10.35
N ILE A 185 -1.49 -5.48 -9.07
CA ILE A 185 -1.33 -6.81 -8.49
C ILE A 185 -2.23 -7.84 -9.19
N GLY A 186 -3.39 -7.41 -9.72
CA GLY A 186 -4.28 -8.24 -10.53
C GLY A 186 -3.92 -8.35 -12.02
N ASP A 187 -2.85 -7.69 -12.49
CA ASP A 187 -2.50 -7.68 -13.91
C ASP A 187 -1.77 -8.98 -14.33
N PRO A 188 -2.13 -9.61 -15.46
CA PRO A 188 -1.42 -10.80 -15.99
C PRO A 188 0.09 -10.60 -16.19
N LYS A 189 0.54 -9.36 -16.32
CA LYS A 189 1.96 -9.00 -16.36
C LYS A 189 2.70 -9.52 -15.13
N MET A 190 2.09 -9.49 -13.94
CA MET A 190 2.72 -9.96 -12.69
C MET A 190 3.11 -11.44 -12.79
N ILE A 191 2.25 -12.26 -13.39
CA ILE A 191 2.52 -13.68 -13.66
C ILE A 191 3.61 -13.83 -14.72
N SER A 192 3.54 -13.05 -15.81
CA SER A 192 4.56 -13.10 -16.88
C SER A 192 5.96 -12.72 -16.40
N LEU A 193 6.04 -11.90 -15.35
CA LEU A 193 7.28 -11.49 -14.68
C LEU A 193 7.75 -12.52 -13.64
N GLY A 194 6.98 -13.57 -13.38
CA GLY A 194 7.30 -14.61 -12.40
C GLY A 194 7.21 -14.13 -10.96
N LEU A 195 6.39 -13.10 -10.67
CA LEU A 195 6.19 -12.60 -9.31
C LEU A 195 5.25 -13.50 -8.49
N PHE A 196 4.31 -14.16 -9.17
CA PHE A 196 3.50 -15.27 -8.68
C PHE A 196 2.96 -16.10 -9.86
N ASP A 197 2.38 -17.26 -9.59
CA ASP A 197 1.85 -18.21 -10.58
C ASP A 197 0.36 -18.53 -10.41
N ASP A 198 -0.27 -18.08 -9.34
CA ASP A 198 -1.70 -18.26 -9.06
C ASP A 198 -2.39 -16.90 -8.83
N GLU A 199 -3.46 -16.66 -9.57
CA GLU A 199 -4.31 -15.47 -9.46
C GLU A 199 -4.91 -15.28 -8.06
N LYS A 200 -5.03 -16.37 -7.28
CA LYS A 200 -5.45 -16.31 -5.88
C LYS A 200 -4.60 -15.38 -5.02
N VAL A 201 -3.38 -15.03 -5.44
CA VAL A 201 -2.54 -14.04 -4.78
C VAL A 201 -3.21 -12.67 -4.73
N TYR A 202 -3.66 -12.11 -5.86
CA TYR A 202 -4.32 -10.80 -5.84
C TYR A 202 -5.69 -10.87 -5.16
N MET A 203 -6.38 -12.01 -5.24
CA MET A 203 -7.65 -12.21 -4.53
C MET A 203 -7.47 -12.14 -3.01
N ALA A 204 -6.38 -12.73 -2.48
CA ALA A 204 -6.06 -12.64 -1.06
C ALA A 204 -5.80 -11.17 -0.64
N GLU A 205 -5.10 -10.39 -1.46
CA GLU A 205 -4.87 -8.96 -1.19
C GLU A 205 -6.19 -8.19 -1.19
N TYR A 206 -7.02 -8.35 -2.23
CA TYR A 206 -8.29 -7.62 -2.34
C TYR A 206 -9.21 -7.91 -1.17
N ASN A 207 -9.34 -9.18 -0.78
CA ASN A 207 -10.11 -9.57 0.41
C ASN A 207 -9.59 -8.88 1.68
N SER A 208 -8.27 -8.93 1.90
CA SER A 208 -7.62 -8.29 3.03
C SER A 208 -7.88 -6.78 3.05
N TYR A 209 -7.68 -6.11 1.91
CA TYR A 209 -7.82 -4.67 1.75
C TYR A 209 -9.26 -4.20 1.98
N ILE A 210 -10.25 -4.87 1.37
CA ILE A 210 -11.66 -4.53 1.53
C ILE A 210 -12.14 -4.81 2.95
N ARG A 211 -11.78 -5.94 3.55
CA ARG A 211 -12.12 -6.25 4.95
C ARG A 211 -11.50 -5.24 5.91
N ASN A 212 -10.24 -4.86 5.69
CA ASN A 212 -9.57 -3.85 6.49
C ASN A 212 -10.26 -2.48 6.36
N GLY A 213 -10.41 -2.01 5.12
CA GLY A 213 -10.96 -0.70 4.79
C GLY A 213 -12.38 -0.50 5.32
N LEU A 214 -13.23 -1.53 5.27
CA LEU A 214 -14.65 -1.45 5.63
C LEU A 214 -14.97 -1.85 7.07
N ILE A 215 -14.17 -2.71 7.69
CA ILE A 215 -14.51 -3.31 8.99
C ILE A 215 -13.34 -3.24 9.96
N THR A 216 -12.28 -4.02 9.73
CA THR A 216 -11.37 -4.40 10.84
C THR A 216 -10.44 -3.26 11.26
N GLN A 217 -10.19 -2.26 10.42
CA GLN A 217 -9.39 -1.10 10.82
C GLN A 217 -10.03 -0.25 11.94
N LEU A 218 -11.36 -0.33 12.09
CA LEU A 218 -12.10 0.45 13.09
C LEU A 218 -11.77 0.03 14.52
N THR A 219 -11.16 -1.15 14.73
CA THR A 219 -10.62 -1.60 16.02
C THR A 219 -9.55 -0.65 16.60
N ARG A 220 -8.97 0.22 15.76
CA ARG A 220 -7.96 1.21 16.12
C ARG A 220 -8.55 2.58 16.47
N ILE A 221 -9.87 2.74 16.38
CA ILE A 221 -10.58 4.00 16.56
C ILE A 221 -11.35 3.96 17.88
N GLU A 222 -11.16 4.98 18.73
CA GLU A 222 -11.92 5.10 19.97
C GLU A 222 -13.42 5.28 19.67
N PRO A 223 -14.31 4.73 20.51
CA PRO A 223 -15.75 4.92 20.35
C PRO A 223 -16.15 6.40 20.22
N GLY A 224 -16.90 6.71 19.15
CA GLY A 224 -17.37 8.07 18.86
C GLY A 224 -16.36 8.98 18.13
N LYS A 225 -15.17 8.48 17.78
CA LYS A 225 -14.18 9.21 16.97
C LYS A 225 -14.27 8.86 15.49
N ASN A 226 -13.71 9.74 14.66
CA ASN A 226 -13.56 9.54 13.23
C ASN A 226 -12.16 9.01 12.89
N ILE A 227 -11.98 8.55 11.65
CA ILE A 227 -10.68 8.18 11.12
C ILE A 227 -9.89 9.45 10.76
N GLU A 228 -8.79 9.69 11.47
CA GLU A 228 -7.94 10.87 11.28
C GLU A 228 -6.63 10.56 10.52
N GLN A 229 -6.02 9.40 10.78
CA GLN A 229 -4.71 9.03 10.24
C GLN A 229 -4.77 8.81 8.72
N ALA A 230 -3.81 9.37 7.98
CA ALA A 230 -3.87 9.48 6.52
C ALA A 230 -4.02 8.13 5.80
N HIS A 231 -3.28 7.11 6.20
CA HIS A 231 -3.36 5.79 5.56
C HIS A 231 -4.70 5.08 5.87
N MET A 232 -5.22 5.19 7.09
CA MET A 232 -6.54 4.66 7.44
C MET A 232 -7.65 5.36 6.63
N ARG A 233 -7.54 6.68 6.45
CA ARG A 233 -8.46 7.45 5.60
C ARG A 233 -8.39 7.00 4.15
N ASN A 234 -7.18 6.75 3.61
CA ASN A 234 -6.99 6.26 2.25
C ASN A 234 -7.71 4.90 2.06
N ARG A 235 -7.52 3.96 3.01
CA ARG A 235 -8.01 2.58 2.88
C ARG A 235 -9.53 2.57 2.94
N GLN A 236 -10.09 3.37 3.85
CA GLN A 236 -11.53 3.55 3.94
C GLN A 236 -12.09 4.20 2.67
N LEU A 237 -11.41 5.21 2.12
CA LEU A 237 -11.82 5.91 0.90
C LEU A 237 -11.91 4.93 -0.27
N ILE A 238 -10.84 4.16 -0.54
CA ILE A 238 -10.79 3.22 -1.66
C ILE A 238 -11.84 2.12 -1.48
N ALA A 239 -11.88 1.48 -0.32
CA ALA A 239 -12.79 0.36 -0.09
C ALA A 239 -14.27 0.78 -0.09
N SER A 240 -14.58 1.96 0.47
CA SER A 240 -15.96 2.48 0.48
C SER A 240 -16.40 2.92 -0.91
N TRP A 241 -15.51 3.57 -1.67
CA TRP A 241 -15.80 3.97 -3.04
C TRP A 241 -16.03 2.76 -3.94
N ALA A 242 -15.16 1.74 -3.89
CA ALA A 242 -15.32 0.51 -4.65
C ALA A 242 -16.63 -0.21 -4.30
N TYR A 243 -16.97 -0.28 -2.99
CA TYR A 243 -18.25 -0.82 -2.54
C TYR A 243 -19.45 -0.05 -3.08
N GLU A 244 -19.41 1.29 -3.05
CA GLU A 244 -20.51 2.12 -3.53
C GLU A 244 -20.70 2.01 -5.04
N GLN A 245 -19.61 2.07 -5.82
CA GLN A 245 -19.67 1.99 -7.28
C GLN A 245 -20.07 0.59 -7.76
N GLY A 246 -19.59 -0.47 -7.10
CA GLY A 246 -19.92 -1.85 -7.44
C GLY A 246 -21.27 -2.35 -6.91
N LYS A 247 -22.05 -1.49 -6.23
CA LYS A 247 -23.27 -1.89 -5.53
C LYS A 247 -24.37 -2.40 -6.46
N ALA A 248 -24.53 -1.80 -7.65
CA ALA A 248 -25.58 -2.18 -8.60
C ALA A 248 -25.38 -3.61 -9.13
N ASP A 249 -24.12 -4.03 -9.29
CA ASP A 249 -23.73 -5.32 -9.82
C ASP A 249 -23.34 -6.33 -8.72
N ASN A 250 -23.49 -5.95 -7.45
CA ASN A 250 -23.14 -6.76 -6.27
C ASN A 250 -21.67 -7.22 -6.25
N VAL A 251 -20.74 -6.38 -6.74
CA VAL A 251 -19.28 -6.66 -6.80
C VAL A 251 -18.73 -6.91 -5.40
N ILE A 252 -19.05 -6.03 -4.45
CA ILE A 252 -18.73 -6.18 -3.02
C ILE A 252 -20.03 -6.23 -2.24
N GLU A 253 -20.26 -7.34 -1.55
CA GLU A 253 -21.43 -7.57 -0.73
C GLU A 253 -21.14 -7.30 0.74
N LYS A 254 -22.00 -6.51 1.38
CA LYS A 254 -22.07 -6.39 2.85
C LYS A 254 -23.28 -7.16 3.34
N PHE A 255 -23.07 -8.15 4.20
CA PHE A 255 -24.14 -8.99 4.72
C PHE A 255 -24.00 -9.21 6.23
N SER A 256 -25.06 -9.70 6.85
CA SER A 256 -25.09 -10.02 8.28
C SER A 256 -25.35 -11.51 8.47
N ARG A 257 -24.57 -12.15 9.36
CA ARG A 257 -24.76 -13.54 9.80
C ARG A 257 -24.70 -13.55 11.32
N ASP A 258 -25.77 -14.03 11.95
CA ASP A 258 -25.90 -14.11 13.41
C ASP A 258 -25.65 -12.77 14.13
N GLY A 259 -26.10 -11.67 13.52
CA GLY A 259 -25.93 -10.31 14.05
C GLY A 259 -24.52 -9.71 13.86
N LYS A 260 -23.59 -10.43 13.22
CA LYS A 260 -22.25 -9.94 12.87
C LYS A 260 -22.21 -9.53 11.40
N SER A 261 -21.51 -8.43 11.12
CA SER A 261 -21.36 -7.88 9.76
C SER A 261 -20.11 -8.43 9.08
N TYR A 262 -20.26 -8.82 7.81
CA TYR A 262 -19.20 -9.36 6.96
C TYR A 262 -19.18 -8.64 5.62
N VAL A 263 -18.03 -8.70 4.95
CA VAL A 263 -17.85 -8.24 3.56
C VAL A 263 -17.34 -9.40 2.72
N LYS A 264 -17.85 -9.53 1.50
CA LYS A 264 -17.40 -10.53 0.53
C LYS A 264 -17.24 -9.87 -0.83
N ILE A 265 -16.18 -10.22 -1.54
CA ILE A 265 -15.99 -9.88 -2.95
C ILE A 265 -16.62 -11.00 -3.79
N ASN A 266 -17.59 -10.66 -4.64
CA ASN A 266 -18.27 -11.59 -5.54
C ASN A 266 -17.66 -11.59 -6.94
N ASP A 267 -17.04 -10.48 -7.34
CA ASP A 267 -16.32 -10.31 -8.59
C ASP A 267 -15.04 -9.51 -8.29
N TYR A 268 -13.86 -10.08 -8.61
CA TYR A 268 -12.55 -9.53 -8.23
C TYR A 268 -12.00 -8.58 -9.27
#